data_AF-A0A8T2HT91-F1
#
_entry.id   AF-A0A8T2HT91-F1
#
_cell.length_a   1.000
_cell.length_b   1.000
_cell.length_c   1.000
_cell.angle_alpha   90.00
_cell.angle_beta   90.00
_cell.angle_gamma   90.00
#
_symmetry.space_group_name_H-M   'P 1'
#
loop_
_entity.id
_entity.type
_entity.pdbx_description
1 polymer ?
#
loop_
_entity_poly.entity_id
_entity_poly.type
_entity_poly.pdbx_seq_one_letter_code
_entity_poly.pdbx_strand_id
1 'polypeptide(L)'
;MIAAAVDSGTCLRLPGETGPSQRHFTHVSKELLVGHPKHGGMGLMDLPTHITSMHQKWACRLLTGNANCPWIKLARAVLSNIIDRSETSNRTPYTAPRLHFLCAILEGLDTYFSPRNGHIPLCLRQMADALAALPPLKIVASLVPGPWCSNTPIWSNPILLDSTNQPLERGTSALNPLNGRGIASLGDLLKARMELEAISPEQFFRTWKDLTYPGRPNDCPLDSLPHKIFFQHRTIPAVAAILDAAIVEMDQKLPVGWLDAAQYPGTALVSDTEDLILSSMGWTFKNRKILLKGFSVKMGTILQVTQREPPQKAKMEEFAKLVSEDTPLQAVQRMFARIWQLPCDGNDLAPLWYLVLNGCATAERMNSLANLPCGCQTCNGPTRLHAFFDCPIVQPLLQSILKQLQGDGTSPLLSLQRNHIWLAAKPITSLHQGIWDIVVVFTVKSMEAARRNWTDRALKAQQRKRQPRRSSRAAGSRHRPPMPPGPEMITSVGAVALTEFWGCLTDFIAIKTLPSQWLSVVPLDHPFFHPDPERRTWVISRQE
;
A
#
# COMPACT_ATOMS: atom_id res chain seq x y z
N MET A 1 -9.74 -21.97 15.69
CA MET A 1 -11.13 -21.45 15.76
C MET A 1 -11.24 -20.02 15.20
N ILE A 2 -10.66 -19.74 14.02
CA ILE A 2 -11.04 -18.59 13.17
C ILE A 2 -10.86 -19.09 11.73
N ALA A 3 -11.80 -19.93 11.30
CA ALA A 3 -11.92 -20.47 9.95
C ALA A 3 -13.36 -20.97 9.81
N ALA A 4 -14.30 -20.04 9.64
CA ALA A 4 -15.68 -20.25 9.17
C ALA A 4 -16.46 -18.94 9.40
N ALA A 5 -16.60 -18.11 8.37
CA ALA A 5 -17.66 -17.12 8.17
C ALA A 5 -17.28 -16.15 7.02
N VAL A 6 -17.10 -16.69 5.81
CA VAL A 6 -17.17 -15.88 4.58
C VAL A 6 -17.91 -16.73 3.56
N ASP A 7 -19.19 -16.96 3.82
CA ASP A 7 -20.09 -17.53 2.84
C ASP A 7 -21.48 -16.91 3.02
N SER A 8 -22.18 -16.68 1.92
CA SER A 8 -23.45 -15.91 1.75
C SER A 8 -23.33 -14.39 1.58
N GLY A 9 -22.77 -13.96 0.45
CA GLY A 9 -22.98 -12.63 -0.10
C GLY A 9 -24.38 -12.44 -0.70
N THR A 10 -25.43 -12.80 0.04
CA THR A 10 -26.82 -12.62 -0.41
C THR A 10 -27.28 -11.23 -0.01
N CYS A 11 -27.12 -10.24 -0.89
CA CYS A 11 -27.84 -8.97 -0.77
C CYS A 11 -29.33 -9.23 -1.06
N LEU A 12 -30.10 -9.49 0.00
CA LEU A 12 -31.56 -9.38 -0.05
C LEU A 12 -31.92 -7.93 -0.42
N ARG A 13 -32.49 -7.72 -1.62
CA ARG A 13 -33.15 -6.45 -1.96
C ARG A 13 -34.47 -6.38 -1.21
N LEU A 14 -34.67 -5.32 -0.42
CA LEU A 14 -36.01 -4.94 0.00
C LEU A 14 -36.75 -4.31 -1.20
N PRO A 15 -38.04 -4.60 -1.39
CA PRO A 15 -38.81 -4.02 -2.49
C PRO A 15 -39.10 -2.54 -2.17
N GLY A 16 -38.53 -1.62 -2.96
CA GLY A 16 -38.88 -0.18 -2.88
C GLY A 16 -37.79 0.84 -3.25
N GLU A 17 -36.52 0.47 -3.38
CA GLU A 17 -35.47 1.45 -3.69
C GLU A 17 -35.35 1.74 -5.20
N THR A 18 -36.04 2.78 -5.66
CA THR A 18 -35.90 3.37 -7.00
C THR A 18 -34.86 4.48 -7.01
N GLY A 19 -33.59 4.12 -7.13
CA GLY A 19 -32.47 5.01 -7.46
C GLY A 19 -31.38 4.22 -8.17
N PRO A 20 -30.51 4.84 -9.00
CA PRO A 20 -29.43 4.11 -9.66
C PRO A 20 -28.55 3.48 -8.58
N SER A 21 -28.65 2.15 -8.45
CA SER A 21 -27.90 1.32 -7.52
C SER A 21 -26.44 1.79 -7.46
N GLN A 22 -25.93 2.12 -6.27
CA GLN A 22 -24.49 2.32 -6.12
C GLN A 22 -23.80 0.97 -6.39
N ARG A 23 -23.35 0.79 -7.64
CA ARG A 23 -22.59 -0.38 -8.07
C ARG A 23 -21.22 -0.33 -7.40
N HIS A 24 -21.06 -1.09 -6.32
CA HIS A 24 -19.81 -1.19 -5.58
C HIS A 24 -19.10 -2.49 -5.94
N PHE A 25 -17.79 -2.43 -6.17
CA PHE A 25 -16.96 -3.62 -6.01
C PHE A 25 -17.05 -4.00 -4.54
N THR A 26 -17.55 -5.20 -4.24
CA THR A 26 -17.69 -5.66 -2.86
C THR A 26 -16.32 -5.56 -2.16
N HIS A 27 -16.32 -5.01 -0.94
CA HIS A 27 -15.16 -4.91 -0.03
C HIS A 27 -14.14 -3.76 -0.23
N VAL A 28 -14.36 -2.78 -1.12
CA VAL A 28 -13.44 -1.64 -1.26
C VAL A 28 -14.16 -0.28 -1.25
N SER A 29 -13.75 0.62 -0.36
CA SER A 29 -14.29 1.98 -0.28
C SER A 29 -14.05 2.76 -1.57
N LYS A 30 -15.06 3.51 -2.04
CA LYS A 30 -15.02 4.35 -3.25
C LYS A 30 -13.83 5.31 -3.32
N GLU A 31 -13.36 5.77 -2.16
CA GLU A 31 -12.20 6.69 -2.06
C GLU A 31 -10.84 5.99 -2.25
N LEU A 32 -10.81 4.66 -2.15
CA LEU A 32 -9.62 3.84 -2.39
C LEU A 32 -9.59 3.28 -3.83
N LEU A 33 -10.66 3.51 -4.58
CA LEU A 33 -10.75 3.14 -5.98
C LEU A 33 -9.95 4.14 -6.80
N VAL A 34 -9.01 3.64 -7.58
CA VAL A 34 -8.19 4.51 -8.40
C VAL A 34 -8.99 4.94 -9.64
N GLY A 35 -9.50 6.18 -9.56
CA GLY A 35 -10.41 6.79 -10.53
C GLY A 35 -11.80 6.16 -10.53
N HIS A 36 -12.83 6.98 -10.74
CA HIS A 36 -14.19 6.47 -10.94
C HIS A 36 -14.31 5.84 -12.35
N PRO A 37 -14.87 4.62 -12.50
CA PRO A 37 -15.02 3.98 -13.81
C PRO A 37 -15.74 4.81 -14.89
N LYS A 38 -16.72 5.60 -14.47
CA LYS A 38 -17.38 6.62 -15.32
C LYS A 38 -16.42 7.61 -16.00
N HIS A 39 -15.25 7.86 -15.42
CA HIS A 39 -14.22 8.78 -15.93
C HIS A 39 -12.99 8.04 -16.47
N GLY A 40 -13.12 6.75 -16.80
CA GLY A 40 -12.01 5.91 -17.24
C GLY A 40 -11.13 5.40 -16.10
N GLY A 41 -11.55 5.57 -14.84
CA GLY A 41 -10.92 4.91 -13.70
C GLY A 41 -11.19 3.41 -13.68
N MET A 42 -10.44 2.66 -12.88
CA MET A 42 -10.58 1.20 -12.89
C MET A 42 -11.41 0.64 -11.74
N GLY A 43 -11.83 1.46 -10.77
CA GLY A 43 -12.62 0.92 -9.66
C GLY A 43 -11.87 -0.15 -8.85
N LEU A 44 -10.54 -0.22 -9.00
CA LEU A 44 -9.67 -1.18 -8.33
C LEU A 44 -8.82 -0.46 -7.28
N MET A 45 -8.54 -1.17 -6.19
CA MET A 45 -7.64 -0.71 -5.14
C MET A 45 -6.18 -0.79 -5.64
N ASP A 46 -5.40 0.29 -5.50
CA ASP A 46 -3.94 0.23 -5.65
C ASP A 46 -3.36 -0.58 -4.49
N LEU A 47 -3.24 -1.89 -4.70
CA LEU A 47 -2.85 -2.80 -3.64
C LEU A 47 -1.42 -2.56 -3.13
N PRO A 48 -0.40 -2.31 -3.97
CA PRO A 48 0.90 -1.85 -3.50
C PRO A 48 0.77 -0.64 -2.57
N THR A 49 0.05 0.41 -2.97
CA THR A 49 -0.16 1.59 -2.11
C THR A 49 -0.96 1.26 -0.86
N HIS A 50 -1.93 0.35 -0.92
CA HIS A 50 -2.69 -0.10 0.24
C HIS A 50 -1.80 -0.86 1.24
N ILE A 51 -0.97 -1.78 0.76
CA ILE A 51 -0.01 -2.53 1.58
C ILE A 51 1.01 -1.57 2.19
N THR A 52 1.56 -0.63 1.42
CA THR A 52 2.44 0.42 1.95
C THR A 52 1.71 1.25 3.00
N SER A 53 0.45 1.60 2.79
CA SER A 53 -0.39 2.31 3.75
C SER A 53 -0.65 1.53 5.04
N MET A 54 -0.70 0.19 4.96
CA MET A 54 -0.71 -0.65 6.15
C MET A 54 0.62 -0.53 6.91
N HIS A 55 1.76 -0.68 6.24
CA HIS A 55 3.07 -0.54 6.90
C HIS A 55 3.25 0.85 7.54
N GLN A 56 2.79 1.92 6.89
CA GLN A 56 2.73 3.28 7.47
C GLN A 56 1.92 3.33 8.76
N LYS A 57 0.71 2.72 8.76
CA LYS A 57 -0.13 2.65 9.96
C LYS A 57 0.56 1.88 11.09
N TRP A 58 1.29 0.82 10.76
CA TRP A 58 2.04 0.04 11.76
C TRP A 58 3.22 0.85 12.30
N ALA A 59 3.94 1.59 11.46
CA ALA A 59 4.98 2.54 11.88
C ALA A 59 4.42 3.61 12.82
N CYS A 60 3.28 4.24 12.47
CA CYS A 60 2.60 5.21 13.33
C CYS A 60 2.19 4.60 14.67
N ARG A 61 1.72 3.34 14.69
CA ARG A 61 1.38 2.61 15.92
C ARG A 61 2.61 2.26 16.75
N LEU A 62 3.73 1.91 16.11
CA LEU A 62 4.98 1.68 16.83
C LEU A 62 5.42 2.95 17.59
N LEU A 63 5.31 4.10 16.93
CA LEU A 63 5.64 5.40 17.52
C LEU A 63 4.64 5.83 18.62
N THR A 64 3.33 5.74 18.36
CA THR A 64 2.29 6.41 19.20
C THR A 64 1.39 5.46 19.99
N GLY A 65 1.48 4.15 19.75
CA GLY A 65 0.59 3.17 20.35
C GLY A 65 0.92 2.85 21.81
N ASN A 66 0.00 2.15 22.47
CA ASN A 66 0.12 1.77 23.88
C ASN A 66 1.35 0.86 24.10
N ALA A 67 2.25 1.30 25.00
CA ALA A 67 3.48 0.58 25.35
C ALA A 67 3.23 -0.83 25.93
N ASN A 68 2.03 -1.09 26.47
CA ASN A 68 1.63 -2.40 26.99
C ASN A 68 1.19 -3.38 25.91
N CYS A 69 1.02 -2.94 24.65
CA CYS A 69 0.72 -3.86 23.56
C CYS A 69 1.96 -4.74 23.29
N PRO A 70 1.86 -6.09 23.32
CA PRO A 70 3.03 -6.97 23.32
C PRO A 70 4.01 -6.74 22.16
N TRP A 71 3.51 -6.56 20.94
CA TRP A 71 4.37 -6.33 19.78
C TRP A 71 5.02 -4.95 19.79
N ILE A 72 4.32 -3.91 20.31
CA ILE A 72 4.87 -2.56 20.44
C ILE A 72 5.97 -2.57 21.49
N LYS A 73 5.74 -3.22 22.64
CA LYS A 73 6.73 -3.36 23.71
C LYS A 73 8.00 -4.03 23.19
N LEU A 74 7.85 -5.16 22.49
CA LEU A 74 8.97 -5.88 21.90
C LEU A 74 9.70 -5.04 20.85
N ALA A 75 8.96 -4.44 19.92
CA ALA A 75 9.56 -3.63 18.85
C ALA A 75 10.30 -2.40 19.39
N ARG A 76 9.76 -1.72 20.42
CA ARG A 76 10.44 -0.62 21.10
C ARG A 76 11.69 -1.08 21.85
N ALA A 77 11.63 -2.22 22.53
CA ALA A 77 12.81 -2.79 23.21
C ALA A 77 13.92 -3.18 22.21
N VAL A 78 13.54 -3.73 21.05
CA VAL A 78 14.48 -4.03 19.95
C VAL A 78 15.08 -2.74 19.40
N LEU A 79 14.26 -1.70 19.16
CA LEU A 79 14.76 -0.40 18.71
C LEU A 79 15.75 0.20 19.70
N SER A 80 15.42 0.25 20.99
CA SER A 80 16.35 0.72 22.03
C SER A 80 17.67 -0.05 22.00
N ASN A 81 17.62 -1.38 21.94
CA ASN A 81 18.83 -2.21 21.91
C ASN A 81 19.70 -1.96 20.67
N ILE A 82 19.08 -1.76 19.49
CA ILE A 82 19.80 -1.46 18.26
C ILE A 82 20.45 -0.07 18.37
N ILE A 83 19.73 0.93 18.87
CA ILE A 83 20.23 2.29 19.06
C ILE A 83 21.42 2.27 20.04
N ASP A 84 21.29 1.59 21.18
CA ASP A 84 22.35 1.46 22.18
C ASP A 84 23.62 0.79 21.61
N ARG A 85 23.47 -0.18 20.70
CA ARG A 85 24.59 -0.88 20.05
C ARG A 85 25.22 -0.13 18.89
N SER A 86 24.48 0.79 18.27
CA SER A 86 24.92 1.53 17.09
C SER A 86 25.94 2.62 17.40
N GLU A 87 26.10 2.96 18.69
CA GLU A 87 27.01 4.01 19.14
C GLU A 87 28.33 3.45 19.68
N THR A 88 29.41 3.77 18.99
CA THR A 88 30.78 3.59 19.46
C THR A 88 31.06 4.53 20.65
N SER A 89 31.01 3.97 21.87
CA SER A 89 31.76 4.32 23.09
C SER A 89 31.81 5.76 23.64
N ASN A 90 31.26 6.80 23.00
CA ASN A 90 31.46 8.20 23.42
C ASN A 90 30.24 9.13 23.30
N ARG A 91 29.03 8.60 23.02
CA ARG A 91 27.82 9.43 22.87
C ARG A 91 26.85 9.27 24.04
N THR A 92 26.10 10.33 24.31
CA THR A 92 25.10 10.42 25.38
C THR A 92 23.98 9.44 25.10
N PRO A 93 23.54 8.61 26.08
CA PRO A 93 22.47 7.66 25.85
C PRO A 93 21.23 8.41 25.33
N TYR A 94 20.72 8.01 24.16
CA TYR A 94 19.48 8.57 23.66
C TYR A 94 18.35 8.20 24.60
N THR A 95 17.84 9.19 25.31
CA THR A 95 16.70 9.03 26.21
C THR A 95 15.37 8.91 25.45
N ALA A 96 15.39 9.06 24.12
CA ALA A 96 14.21 9.10 23.25
C ALA A 96 14.29 8.18 22.01
N PRO A 97 14.26 6.84 22.18
CA PRO A 97 14.48 5.88 21.09
C PRO A 97 13.44 5.98 19.95
N ARG A 98 12.20 6.42 20.22
CA ARG A 98 11.19 6.55 19.16
C ARG A 98 11.41 7.80 18.31
N LEU A 99 11.85 8.89 18.92
CA LEU A 99 12.21 10.11 18.20
C LEU A 99 13.48 9.86 17.37
N HIS A 100 14.46 9.13 17.90
CA HIS A 100 15.61 8.68 17.13
C HIS A 100 15.23 7.81 15.91
N PHE A 101 14.33 6.83 16.10
CA PHE A 101 13.82 6.07 14.97
C PHE A 101 13.12 6.96 13.94
N LEU A 102 12.39 7.98 14.38
CA LEU A 102 11.73 8.93 13.49
C LEU A 102 12.74 9.82 12.74
N CYS A 103 13.77 10.35 13.38
CA CYS A 103 14.85 11.08 12.69
C CYS A 103 15.55 10.19 11.66
N ALA A 104 15.80 8.92 12.01
CA ALA A 104 16.39 7.96 11.08
C ALA A 104 15.52 7.66 9.86
N ILE A 105 14.19 7.73 9.99
CA ILE A 105 13.28 7.63 8.85
C ILE A 105 13.39 8.88 7.96
N LEU A 106 13.46 10.07 8.56
CA LEU A 106 13.45 11.34 7.82
C LEU A 106 14.74 11.56 7.02
N GLU A 107 15.88 11.10 7.52
CA GLU A 107 17.18 11.28 6.85
C GLU A 107 17.65 10.05 6.06
N GLY A 108 16.99 8.91 6.24
CA GLY A 108 17.39 7.63 5.66
C GLY A 108 18.05 6.70 6.68
N LEU A 109 17.51 5.49 6.79
CA LEU A 109 17.91 4.52 7.80
C LEU A 109 19.38 4.09 7.68
N ASP A 110 19.94 4.02 6.46
CA ASP A 110 21.32 3.56 6.24
C ASP A 110 22.36 4.54 6.82
N THR A 111 21.97 5.81 6.98
CA THR A 111 22.80 6.86 7.57
C THR A 111 22.92 6.71 9.09
N TYR A 112 21.97 6.05 9.75
CA TYR A 112 21.96 5.80 11.20
C TYR A 112 22.35 4.37 11.56
N PHE A 113 21.97 3.41 10.71
CA PHE A 113 22.13 1.98 10.98
C PHE A 113 23.04 1.35 9.92
N SER A 114 24.35 1.53 10.10
CA SER A 114 25.38 0.87 9.30
C SER A 114 25.37 -0.64 9.51
N PRO A 115 25.76 -1.48 8.52
CA PRO A 115 25.91 -2.93 8.69
C PRO A 115 26.79 -3.36 9.87
N ARG A 116 27.70 -2.47 10.32
CA ARG A 116 28.57 -2.67 11.49
C ARG A 116 27.90 -2.37 12.85
N ASN A 117 26.79 -1.63 12.83
CA ASN A 117 26.15 -1.01 14.00
C ASN A 117 24.84 -1.70 14.43
N GLY A 118 24.53 -2.85 13.84
CA GLY A 118 23.33 -3.64 14.14
C GLY A 118 22.36 -3.70 12.96
N HIS A 119 21.82 -4.89 12.69
CA HIS A 119 20.85 -5.09 11.62
C HIS A 119 19.44 -4.74 12.12
N ILE A 120 18.78 -3.78 11.48
CA ILE A 120 17.34 -3.55 11.68
C ILE A 120 16.56 -4.76 11.13
N PRO A 121 15.69 -5.38 11.92
CA PRO A 121 14.78 -6.42 11.44
C PRO A 121 13.97 -5.95 10.22
N LEU A 122 13.80 -6.84 9.23
CA LEU A 122 13.13 -6.51 7.96
C LEU A 122 11.77 -5.83 8.16
N CYS A 123 10.98 -6.27 9.14
CA CYS A 123 9.68 -5.67 9.45
C CYS A 123 9.77 -4.21 9.91
N LEU A 124 10.79 -3.84 10.69
CA LEU A 124 11.02 -2.47 11.14
C LEU A 124 11.54 -1.59 10.00
N ARG A 125 12.39 -2.15 9.13
CA ARG A 125 12.83 -1.46 7.90
C ARG A 125 11.65 -1.18 6.96
N GLN A 126 10.79 -2.17 6.72
CA GLN A 126 9.58 -1.99 5.91
C GLN A 126 8.65 -0.90 6.48
N MET A 127 8.50 -0.83 7.81
CA MET A 127 7.73 0.24 8.46
C MET A 127 8.36 1.62 8.25
N ALA A 128 9.68 1.71 8.41
CA ALA A 128 10.44 2.94 8.19
C ALA A 128 10.38 3.42 6.74
N ASP A 129 10.70 2.55 5.78
CA ASP A 129 10.66 2.87 4.34
C ASP A 129 9.26 3.30 3.92
N ALA A 130 8.22 2.63 4.44
CA ALA A 130 6.84 3.00 4.15
C ALA A 130 6.46 4.37 4.73
N LEU A 131 6.93 4.71 5.93
CA LEU A 131 6.70 6.03 6.53
C LEU A 131 7.48 7.13 5.80
N ALA A 132 8.71 6.86 5.36
CA ALA A 132 9.53 7.76 4.54
C ALA A 132 8.90 8.06 3.17
N ALA A 133 8.06 7.16 2.65
CA ALA A 133 7.33 7.37 1.39
C ALA A 133 6.17 8.38 1.49
N LEU A 134 5.86 8.90 2.69
CA LEU A 134 4.88 9.97 2.88
C LEU A 134 5.55 11.35 2.76
N PRO A 135 4.76 12.43 2.54
CA PRO A 135 5.30 13.78 2.65
C PRO A 135 5.96 14.01 4.03
N PRO A 136 6.93 14.95 4.14
CA PRO A 136 7.63 15.20 5.39
C PRO A 136 6.69 15.48 6.56
N LEU A 137 6.95 14.85 7.70
CA LEU A 137 6.22 15.07 8.94
C LEU A 137 6.46 16.48 9.46
N LYS A 138 5.42 17.08 10.04
CA LYS A 138 5.47 18.43 10.62
C LYS A 138 4.76 18.44 11.97
N ILE A 139 5.05 19.46 12.78
CA ILE A 139 4.20 19.81 13.92
C ILE A 139 2.89 20.37 13.34
N VAL A 140 1.78 19.71 13.64
CA VAL A 140 0.45 20.13 13.18
C VAL A 140 -0.51 20.42 14.32
N ALA A 141 -0.25 19.93 15.55
CA ALA A 141 -0.96 20.37 16.75
C ALA A 141 -0.11 21.36 17.57
N SER A 142 -0.78 22.28 18.26
CA SER A 142 -0.09 23.18 19.19
C SER A 142 0.34 22.42 20.43
N LEU A 143 1.57 22.63 20.86
CA LEU A 143 2.12 22.17 22.13
C LEU A 143 2.20 23.35 23.08
N VAL A 144 1.49 23.27 24.20
CA VAL A 144 1.54 24.30 25.25
C VAL A 144 2.80 24.06 26.08
N PRO A 145 3.66 25.08 26.26
CA PRO A 145 4.84 24.96 27.12
C PRO A 145 4.44 24.56 28.54
N GLY A 146 5.25 23.74 29.18
CA GLY A 146 5.00 23.30 30.56
C GLY A 146 6.20 22.57 31.16
N PRO A 147 6.05 22.00 32.37
CA PRO A 147 7.17 21.39 33.08
C PRO A 147 7.83 20.21 32.35
N TRP A 148 7.15 19.62 31.37
CA TRP A 148 7.69 18.58 30.50
C TRP A 148 8.79 19.09 29.56
N CYS A 149 8.87 20.42 29.33
CA CYS A 149 9.87 21.05 28.48
C CYS A 149 11.30 20.79 28.99
N SER A 150 11.50 20.62 30.30
CA SER A 150 12.81 20.24 30.88
C SER A 150 13.31 18.90 30.34
N ASN A 151 12.42 17.96 30.05
CA ASN A 151 12.75 16.64 29.52
C ASN A 151 12.81 16.59 28.00
N THR A 152 12.71 17.74 27.30
CA THR A 152 12.79 17.79 25.83
C THR A 152 14.17 17.30 25.40
N PRO A 153 14.26 16.21 24.62
CA PRO A 153 15.55 15.71 24.17
C PRO A 153 16.18 16.73 23.21
N ILE A 154 17.47 16.98 23.40
CA ILE A 154 18.27 17.82 22.50
C ILE A 154 18.66 17.02 21.26
N TRP A 155 19.05 15.77 21.47
CA TRP A 155 19.52 14.88 20.41
C TRP A 155 18.39 14.09 19.80
N SER A 156 18.42 13.93 18.47
CA SER A 156 17.44 13.14 17.73
C SER A 156 16.01 13.59 17.99
N ASN A 157 15.83 14.91 18.06
CA ASN A 157 14.54 15.56 18.19
C ASN A 157 14.13 16.12 16.83
N PRO A 158 13.07 15.59 16.19
CA PRO A 158 12.65 16.01 14.85
C PRO A 158 12.08 17.43 14.80
N ILE A 159 11.90 18.09 15.95
CA ILE A 159 11.54 19.50 16.04
C ILE A 159 12.77 20.40 15.87
N LEU A 160 13.93 19.92 16.32
CA LEU A 160 15.18 20.67 16.33
C LEU A 160 15.92 20.45 15.02
N LEU A 161 15.57 21.26 14.02
CA LEU A 161 16.18 21.23 12.70
C LEU A 161 17.03 22.49 12.45
N ASP A 162 18.17 22.33 11.79
CA ASP A 162 19.04 23.40 11.33
C ASP A 162 18.42 24.16 10.15
N SER A 163 19.11 25.18 9.63
CA SER A 163 18.64 25.97 8.48
C SER A 163 18.54 25.16 7.18
N THR A 164 19.14 23.96 7.13
CA THR A 164 19.10 23.02 6.01
C THR A 164 18.09 21.88 6.22
N ASN A 165 17.23 22.00 7.25
CA ASN A 165 16.24 20.99 7.62
C ASN A 165 16.84 19.66 8.09
N GLN A 166 18.10 19.66 8.55
CA GLN A 166 18.75 18.50 9.17
C GLN A 166 18.66 18.61 10.70
N PRO A 167 18.49 17.49 11.43
CA PRO A 167 18.69 17.41 12.87
C PRO A 167 19.96 18.10 13.35
N LEU A 168 19.84 18.87 14.46
CA LEU A 168 20.93 19.70 14.99
C LEU A 168 22.23 18.93 15.28
N GLU A 169 22.14 17.63 15.60
CA GLU A 169 23.32 16.78 15.85
C GLU A 169 24.27 16.56 14.66
N ARG A 170 23.86 16.89 13.43
CA ARG A 170 24.68 16.71 12.21
C ARG A 170 25.18 18.02 11.59
N GLY A 171 24.58 19.14 11.96
CA GLY A 171 24.94 20.46 11.45
C GLY A 171 26.15 21.06 12.17
N THR A 172 26.57 22.26 11.74
CA THR A 172 27.45 23.13 12.54
C THR A 172 26.63 23.82 13.62
N SER A 173 26.33 23.10 14.70
CA SER A 173 25.57 23.61 15.85
C SER A 173 26.49 24.00 17.00
N ALA A 174 26.11 25.02 17.78
CA ALA A 174 26.72 25.35 19.07
C ALA A 174 26.54 24.21 20.10
N LEU A 175 25.67 23.24 19.82
CA LEU A 175 25.49 22.03 20.63
C LEU A 175 26.61 21.00 20.43
N ASN A 176 27.33 21.01 19.31
CA ASN A 176 28.33 19.98 19.00
C ASN A 176 29.37 19.71 20.12
N PRO A 177 29.92 20.73 20.83
CA PRO A 177 30.83 20.51 21.95
C PRO A 177 30.20 19.77 23.15
N LEU A 178 28.86 19.73 23.23
CA LEU A 178 28.08 19.13 24.32
C LEU A 178 27.71 17.66 24.05
N ASN A 179 27.88 17.19 22.82
CA ASN A 179 27.55 15.81 22.44
C ASN A 179 28.43 14.81 23.22
N GLY A 180 27.83 13.80 23.84
CA GLY A 180 28.56 12.82 24.66
C GLY A 180 28.93 13.31 26.06
N ARG A 181 28.51 14.51 26.47
CA ARG A 181 28.91 15.13 27.74
C ARG A 181 27.88 15.01 28.86
N GLY A 182 26.89 14.15 28.71
CA GLY A 182 25.83 13.94 29.70
C GLY A 182 24.63 14.88 29.56
N ILE A 183 24.71 15.91 28.70
CA ILE A 183 23.57 16.78 28.38
C ILE A 183 22.68 16.02 27.40
N ALA A 184 21.53 15.51 27.85
CA ALA A 184 20.57 14.78 26.99
C ALA A 184 19.29 15.59 26.71
N SER A 185 18.92 16.46 27.64
CA SER A 185 17.68 17.23 27.63
C SER A 185 17.90 18.73 27.80
N LEU A 186 16.87 19.54 27.52
CA LEU A 186 16.90 20.98 27.73
C LEU A 186 17.12 21.36 29.20
N GLY A 187 16.54 20.59 30.13
CA GLY A 187 16.74 20.75 31.56
C GLY A 187 18.18 20.47 31.98
N ASP A 188 18.84 19.47 31.37
CA ASP A 188 20.26 19.19 31.61
C ASP A 188 21.15 20.36 31.20
N LEU A 189 20.85 21.00 30.06
CA LEU A 189 21.56 22.17 29.56
C LEU A 189 21.43 23.36 30.53
N LEU A 190 20.20 23.67 30.95
CA LEU A 190 19.92 24.76 31.90
C LEU A 190 20.54 24.48 33.26
N LYS A 191 20.42 23.25 33.77
CA LYS A 191 21.03 22.82 35.02
C LYS A 191 22.56 22.94 34.97
N ALA A 192 23.20 22.51 33.88
CA ALA A 192 24.64 22.64 33.73
C ALA A 192 25.09 24.11 33.75
N ARG A 193 24.28 25.02 33.18
CA ARG A 193 24.57 26.46 33.20
C ARG A 193 24.42 27.08 34.59
N MET A 194 23.37 26.69 35.32
CA MET A 194 23.14 27.12 36.71
C MET A 194 24.22 26.60 37.66
N GLU A 195 24.61 25.33 37.53
CA GLU A 195 25.68 24.72 38.31
C GLU A 195 27.02 25.44 38.05
N LEU A 196 27.32 25.79 36.80
CA LEU A 196 28.53 26.55 36.46
C LEU A 196 28.56 27.94 37.13
N GLU A 197 27.41 28.59 37.23
CA GLU A 197 27.22 29.88 37.88
C GLU A 197 27.48 29.83 39.40
N ALA A 198 27.17 28.68 40.02
CA ALA A 198 27.33 28.46 41.45
C ALA A 198 28.75 28.03 41.87
N ILE A 199 29.61 27.65 40.92
CA ILE A 199 30.97 27.15 41.20
C ILE A 199 31.94 28.33 41.39
N SER A 200 32.66 28.35 42.52
CA SER A 200 33.73 29.34 42.73
C SER A 200 34.98 29.02 41.88
N PRO A 201 35.79 30.03 41.49
CA PRO A 201 37.05 29.79 40.79
C PRO A 201 38.01 28.85 41.54
N GLU A 202 38.05 28.88 42.87
CA GLU A 202 38.87 27.95 43.67
C GLU A 202 38.31 26.52 43.66
N GLN A 203 36.99 26.36 43.75
CA GLN A 203 36.33 25.05 43.63
C GLN A 203 36.57 24.45 42.24
N PHE A 204 36.48 25.29 41.21
CA PHE A 204 36.78 24.92 39.83
C PHE A 204 38.22 24.43 39.68
N PHE A 205 39.19 25.20 40.16
CA PHE A 205 40.61 24.85 40.05
C PHE A 205 40.97 23.58 40.83
N ARG A 206 40.41 23.40 42.03
CA ARG A 206 40.57 22.17 42.83
C ARG A 206 40.05 20.95 42.10
N THR A 207 38.86 21.05 41.52
CA THR A 207 38.23 19.91 40.84
C THR A 207 38.92 19.56 39.52
N TRP A 208 39.40 20.56 38.78
CA TRP A 208 40.21 20.34 37.57
C TRP A 208 41.55 19.67 37.88
N LYS A 209 42.21 20.07 38.98
CA LYS A 209 43.46 19.47 39.44
C LYS A 209 43.28 18.01 39.86
N ASP A 210 42.16 17.69 40.52
CA ASP A 210 41.86 16.32 40.94
C ASP A 210 41.53 15.38 39.74
N LEU A 211 41.02 15.92 38.62
CA LEU A 211 40.72 15.16 37.39
C LEU A 211 41.93 14.89 36.49
N THR A 212 43.03 15.63 36.65
CA THR A 212 44.20 15.60 35.74
C THR A 212 45.42 14.90 36.32
N TYR A 213 45.41 14.53 37.60
CA TYR A 213 46.51 13.80 38.25
C TYR A 213 46.35 12.27 38.11
N PRO A 214 47.38 11.54 37.64
CA PRO A 214 47.34 10.10 37.52
C PRO A 214 47.52 9.46 38.91
N GLY A 215 46.42 8.98 39.51
CA GLY A 215 46.48 8.16 40.72
C GLY A 215 45.48 8.52 41.82
N ARG A 216 44.18 8.56 41.53
CA ARG A 216 43.15 8.62 42.58
C ARG A 216 42.02 7.59 42.43
N PRO A 217 41.35 7.28 43.55
CA PRO A 217 40.48 6.12 43.74
C PRO A 217 39.09 6.34 43.13
N ASN A 218 38.38 5.24 42.86
CA ASN A 218 37.06 5.16 42.22
C ASN A 218 35.90 5.91 42.93
N ASP A 219 36.15 6.61 44.04
CA ASP A 219 35.12 7.17 44.93
C ASP A 219 35.05 8.71 44.94
N CYS A 220 35.52 9.39 43.88
CA CYS A 220 35.31 10.84 43.76
C CYS A 220 33.86 11.11 43.29
N PRO A 221 33.01 11.80 44.08
CA PRO A 221 31.61 12.05 43.71
C PRO A 221 31.55 13.21 42.72
N LEU A 222 31.97 12.98 41.48
CA LEU A 222 31.95 13.97 40.40
C LEU A 222 31.11 13.46 39.23
N ASP A 223 29.83 13.27 39.51
CA ASP A 223 28.79 12.93 38.53
C ASP A 223 28.04 14.15 37.96
N SER A 224 28.40 15.38 38.35
CA SER A 224 27.75 16.58 37.79
C SER A 224 28.18 16.81 36.33
N LEU A 225 27.19 17.08 35.46
CA LEU A 225 27.34 17.26 34.01
C LEU A 225 28.46 18.21 33.57
N PRO A 226 28.75 19.32 34.28
CA PRO A 226 29.79 20.25 33.87
C PRO A 226 31.18 19.58 33.75
N HIS A 227 31.47 18.56 34.56
CA HIS A 227 32.78 17.87 34.61
C HIS A 227 33.18 17.14 33.34
N LYS A 228 32.21 16.70 32.53
CA LYS A 228 32.48 16.03 31.26
C LYS A 228 32.83 17.04 30.16
N ILE A 229 32.26 18.24 30.17
CA ILE A 229 32.56 19.34 29.21
C ILE A 229 33.92 19.97 29.56
N PHE A 230 34.28 20.02 30.85
CA PHE A 230 35.48 20.68 31.37
C PHE A 230 36.81 20.13 30.87
N PHE A 231 36.89 18.85 30.48
CA PHE A 231 38.17 18.20 30.13
C PHE A 231 38.86 18.82 28.90
N GLN A 232 38.14 19.57 28.04
CA GLN A 232 38.69 20.16 26.81
C GLN A 232 38.84 21.69 26.84
N HIS A 233 38.02 22.44 27.58
CA HIS A 233 37.94 23.91 27.45
C HIS A 233 38.63 24.72 28.56
N ARG A 234 39.19 24.05 29.58
CA ARG A 234 40.16 24.51 30.60
C ARG A 234 39.84 25.77 31.44
N THR A 235 38.78 26.52 31.14
CA THR A 235 38.40 27.74 31.88
C THR A 235 36.87 27.86 32.02
N ILE A 236 36.41 28.46 33.13
CA ILE A 236 34.98 28.75 33.37
C ILE A 236 34.40 29.61 32.22
N PRO A 237 35.03 30.71 31.76
CA PRO A 237 34.45 31.55 30.71
C PRO A 237 34.28 30.83 29.38
N ALA A 238 35.19 29.93 29.01
CA ALA A 238 35.07 29.16 27.77
C ALA A 238 33.88 28.18 27.82
N VAL A 239 33.64 27.56 28.97
CA VAL A 239 32.50 26.63 29.14
C VAL A 239 31.19 27.40 29.21
N ALA A 240 31.17 28.55 29.89
CA ALA A 240 30.03 29.46 29.91
C ALA A 240 29.64 29.89 28.49
N ALA A 241 30.62 30.31 27.68
CA ALA A 241 30.38 30.72 26.30
C ALA A 241 29.76 29.60 25.44
N ILE A 242 30.17 28.34 25.63
CA ILE A 242 29.57 27.19 24.93
C ILE A 242 28.12 26.98 25.36
N LEU A 243 27.86 26.97 26.68
CA LEU A 243 26.51 26.79 27.22
C LEU A 243 25.59 27.94 26.82
N ASP A 244 26.06 29.18 26.87
CA ASP A 244 25.30 30.36 26.47
C ASP A 244 24.97 30.33 24.97
N ALA A 245 25.94 29.96 24.12
CA ALA A 245 25.70 29.81 22.68
C ALA A 245 24.66 28.71 22.39
N ALA A 246 24.73 27.59 23.09
CA ALA A 246 23.75 26.51 23.00
C ALA A 246 22.34 26.95 23.45
N ILE A 247 22.24 27.70 24.55
CA ILE A 247 20.96 28.24 25.05
C ILE A 247 20.35 29.21 24.04
N VAL A 248 21.15 30.11 23.45
CA VAL A 248 20.71 31.06 22.42
C VAL A 248 20.21 30.33 21.17
N GLU A 249 20.92 29.29 20.72
CA GLU A 249 20.48 28.48 19.59
C GLU A 249 19.15 27.76 19.89
N MET A 250 19.00 27.22 21.10
CA MET A 250 17.76 26.57 21.53
C MET A 250 16.58 27.54 21.60
N ASP A 251 16.79 28.76 22.08
CA ASP A 251 15.76 29.81 22.11
C ASP A 251 15.26 30.18 20.70
N GLN A 252 16.16 30.23 19.73
CA GLN A 252 15.83 30.52 18.32
C GLN A 252 15.09 29.37 17.63
N LYS A 253 15.32 28.13 18.06
CA LYS A 253 14.84 26.92 17.38
C LYS A 253 13.57 26.34 18.00
N LEU A 254 13.37 26.54 19.30
CA LEU A 254 12.20 26.05 20.00
C LEU A 254 10.99 26.97 19.84
N PRO A 255 9.77 26.43 19.98
CA PRO A 255 8.59 27.28 20.11
C PRO A 255 8.69 28.19 21.35
N VAL A 256 8.11 29.38 21.24
CA VAL A 256 8.13 30.42 22.28
C VAL A 256 7.67 29.86 23.63
N GLY A 257 8.44 30.18 24.68
CA GLY A 257 8.14 29.83 26.08
C GLY A 257 8.58 28.42 26.52
N TRP A 258 9.14 27.60 25.62
CA TRP A 258 9.66 26.28 26.00
C TRP A 258 10.91 26.37 26.88
N LEU A 259 11.80 27.30 26.58
CA LEU A 259 13.03 27.52 27.34
C LEU A 259 12.71 27.99 28.77
N ASP A 260 11.78 28.94 28.92
CA ASP A 260 11.31 29.42 30.22
C ASP A 260 10.64 28.31 31.02
N ALA A 261 9.77 27.52 30.38
CA ALA A 261 9.09 26.42 31.04
C ALA A 261 10.05 25.31 31.48
N ALA A 262 11.16 25.11 30.77
CA ALA A 262 12.17 24.10 31.11
C ALA A 262 12.99 24.43 32.36
N GLN A 263 13.00 25.68 32.83
CA GLN A 263 13.64 26.08 34.09
C GLN A 263 12.93 25.52 35.32
N TYR A 264 11.67 25.10 35.18
CA TYR A 264 10.83 24.60 36.26
C TYR A 264 10.56 23.10 36.03
N PRO A 265 11.50 22.21 36.37
CA PRO A 265 11.36 20.78 36.12
C PRO A 265 10.15 20.22 36.89
N GLY A 266 9.26 19.57 36.17
CA GLY A 266 8.13 18.84 36.77
C GLY A 266 8.49 17.41 37.12
N THR A 267 7.53 16.67 37.69
CA THR A 267 7.66 15.23 37.96
C THR A 267 7.38 14.34 36.75
N ALA A 268 7.25 14.92 35.54
CA ALA A 268 6.91 14.18 34.33
C ALA A 268 8.06 13.23 33.93
N LEU A 269 7.73 12.03 33.46
CA LEU A 269 8.73 11.09 32.96
C LEU A 269 9.15 11.48 31.54
N VAL A 270 10.38 11.14 31.12
CA VAL A 270 10.87 11.37 29.75
C VAL A 270 9.96 10.75 28.69
N SER A 271 9.33 9.60 29.01
CA SER A 271 8.34 8.94 28.15
C SER A 271 7.12 9.82 27.85
N ASP A 272 6.73 10.68 28.79
CA ASP A 272 5.58 11.58 28.65
C ASP A 272 5.91 12.70 27.65
N THR A 273 7.16 13.16 27.63
CA THR A 273 7.64 14.18 26.68
C THR A 273 7.69 13.64 25.25
N GLU A 274 8.20 12.43 25.04
CA GLU A 274 8.15 11.78 23.71
C GLU A 274 6.70 11.63 23.22
N ASP A 275 5.79 11.20 24.10
CA ASP A 275 4.37 11.04 23.75
C ASP A 275 3.73 12.36 23.38
N LEU A 276 4.05 13.45 24.10
CA LEU A 276 3.60 14.81 23.76
C LEU A 276 4.10 15.24 22.38
N ILE A 277 5.41 15.13 22.13
CA ILE A 277 6.00 15.50 20.82
C ILE A 277 5.34 14.69 19.70
N LEU A 278 5.32 13.37 19.80
CA LEU A 278 4.73 12.49 18.79
C LEU A 278 3.22 12.72 18.61
N SER A 279 2.50 13.11 19.66
CA SER A 279 1.07 13.44 19.57
C SER A 279 0.78 14.71 18.77
N SER A 280 1.76 15.61 18.66
CA SER A 280 1.63 16.86 17.91
C SER A 280 2.03 16.76 16.44
N MET A 281 2.74 15.68 16.08
CA MET A 281 3.27 15.47 14.73
C MET A 281 2.26 14.82 13.80
N GLY A 282 2.36 15.17 12.52
CA GLY A 282 1.47 14.66 11.48
C GLY A 282 1.63 15.35 10.14
N TRP A 283 0.56 15.31 9.34
CA TRP A 283 0.48 15.90 8.01
C TRP A 283 -0.66 16.90 7.90
N THR A 284 -0.56 17.83 6.97
CA THR A 284 -1.66 18.71 6.57
C THR A 284 -2.09 18.36 5.16
N PHE A 285 -3.38 18.04 4.97
CA PHE A 285 -3.96 17.71 3.67
C PHE A 285 -5.29 18.42 3.49
N LYS A 286 -5.42 19.24 2.43
CA LYS A 286 -6.64 20.03 2.14
C LYS A 286 -7.18 20.76 3.38
N ASN A 287 -6.30 21.48 4.09
CA ASN A 287 -6.57 22.19 5.36
C ASN A 287 -7.00 21.32 6.55
N ARG A 288 -6.90 19.98 6.45
CA ARG A 288 -7.13 19.07 7.59
C ARG A 288 -5.80 18.57 8.15
N LYS A 289 -5.73 18.53 9.48
CA LYS A 289 -4.60 17.98 10.23
C LYS A 289 -4.79 16.47 10.40
N ILE A 290 -3.76 15.70 10.06
CA ILE A 290 -3.73 14.24 10.19
C ILE A 290 -2.61 13.90 11.18
N LEU A 291 -2.97 13.65 12.44
CA LEU A 291 -2.01 13.29 13.48
C LEU A 291 -1.50 11.86 13.32
N LEU A 292 -0.26 11.60 13.73
CA LEU A 292 0.33 10.24 13.75
C LEU A 292 -0.58 9.22 14.47
N LYS A 293 -1.09 9.57 15.66
CA LYS A 293 -1.97 8.71 16.46
C LYS A 293 -3.31 8.39 15.77
N GLY A 294 -3.78 9.29 14.91
CA GLY A 294 -5.03 9.17 14.15
C GLY A 294 -4.84 8.59 12.74
N PHE A 295 -3.63 8.22 12.36
CA PHE A 295 -3.33 7.80 11.00
C PHE A 295 -4.05 6.50 10.64
N SER A 296 -4.70 6.51 9.48
CA SER A 296 -5.43 5.36 8.93
C SER A 296 -4.87 4.93 7.58
N VAL A 297 -5.07 3.66 7.23
CA VAL A 297 -4.70 3.13 5.90
C VAL A 297 -5.34 3.97 4.79
N LYS A 298 -6.59 4.41 5.00
CA LYS A 298 -7.31 5.29 4.09
C LYS A 298 -6.58 6.62 3.87
N MET A 299 -6.11 7.26 4.93
CA MET A 299 -5.34 8.50 4.85
C MET A 299 -3.99 8.29 4.14
N GLY A 300 -3.27 7.22 4.46
CA GLY A 300 -2.01 6.88 3.80
C GLY A 300 -2.18 6.66 2.30
N THR A 301 -3.26 5.99 1.90
CA THR A 301 -3.56 5.77 0.47
C THR A 301 -3.86 7.09 -0.23
N ILE A 302 -4.67 7.97 0.37
CA ILE A 302 -4.98 9.29 -0.20
C ILE A 302 -3.70 10.13 -0.38
N LEU A 303 -2.86 10.23 0.65
CA LEU A 303 -1.63 11.02 0.62
C LEU A 303 -0.67 10.55 -0.48
N GLN A 304 -0.57 9.24 -0.69
CA GLN A 304 0.28 8.66 -1.74
C GLN A 304 -0.31 8.80 -3.14
N VAL A 305 -1.63 8.60 -3.30
CA VAL A 305 -2.30 8.73 -4.60
C VAL A 305 -2.23 10.17 -5.12
N THR A 306 -2.31 11.17 -4.23
CA THR A 306 -2.16 12.57 -4.64
C THR A 306 -0.75 12.99 -5.06
N GLN A 307 0.27 12.19 -4.75
CA GLN A 307 1.68 12.47 -5.10
C GLN A 307 2.14 11.76 -6.38
N ARG A 308 1.34 10.85 -6.94
CA ARG A 308 1.68 10.10 -8.15
C ARG A 308 0.80 10.56 -9.31
N GLU A 309 1.39 10.84 -10.49
CA GLU A 309 0.61 10.66 -11.72
C GLU A 309 0.12 9.21 -11.72
N PRO A 310 -1.18 8.95 -11.95
CA PRO A 310 -1.72 7.63 -11.73
C PRO A 310 -0.99 6.65 -12.67
N PRO A 311 -0.30 5.61 -12.16
CA PRO A 311 0.39 4.60 -12.97
C PRO A 311 -0.55 3.90 -13.97
N GLN A 312 -1.85 4.14 -13.82
CA GLN A 312 -2.93 3.74 -14.70
C GLN A 312 -2.92 4.38 -16.07
N LYS A 313 -2.55 5.67 -16.21
CA LYS A 313 -2.49 6.31 -17.52
C LYS A 313 -1.49 5.59 -18.41
N ALA A 314 -0.30 5.34 -17.88
CA ALA A 314 0.73 4.54 -18.55
C ALA A 314 0.25 3.11 -18.85
N LYS A 315 -0.49 2.46 -17.95
CA LYS A 315 -1.05 1.11 -18.18
C LYS A 315 -2.15 1.08 -19.24
N MET A 316 -2.99 2.10 -19.31
CA MET A 316 -4.02 2.24 -20.33
C MET A 316 -3.40 2.59 -21.69
N GLU A 317 -2.33 3.39 -21.71
CA GLU A 317 -1.54 3.67 -22.92
C GLU A 317 -0.82 2.40 -23.42
N GLU A 318 -0.22 1.61 -22.53
CA GLU A 318 0.34 0.30 -22.83
C GLU A 318 -0.72 -0.63 -23.43
N PHE A 319 -1.91 -0.68 -22.80
CA PHE A 319 -3.04 -1.45 -23.30
C PHE A 319 -3.54 -0.97 -24.67
N ALA A 320 -3.65 0.34 -24.88
CA ALA A 320 -4.08 0.90 -26.15
C ALA A 320 -3.13 0.49 -27.29
N LYS A 321 -1.82 0.62 -27.07
CA LYS A 321 -0.79 0.17 -28.03
C LYS A 321 -0.87 -1.33 -28.33
N LEU A 322 -1.23 -2.15 -27.35
CA LEU A 322 -1.43 -3.60 -27.55
C LEU A 322 -2.70 -3.93 -28.36
N VAL A 323 -3.69 -3.04 -28.42
CA VAL A 323 -4.83 -3.20 -29.32
C VAL A 323 -4.40 -2.90 -30.75
N SER A 324 -3.79 -1.74 -30.96
CA SER A 324 -3.19 -1.27 -32.21
C SER A 324 -2.32 -0.04 -31.92
N GLU A 325 -1.23 0.16 -32.67
CA GLU A 325 -0.28 1.27 -32.46
C GLU A 325 -0.95 2.65 -32.46
N ASP A 326 -2.01 2.83 -33.26
CA ASP A 326 -2.72 4.11 -33.43
C ASP A 326 -3.90 4.30 -32.47
N THR A 327 -4.15 3.36 -31.55
CA THR A 327 -5.30 3.45 -30.65
C THR A 327 -5.10 4.58 -29.63
N PRO A 328 -5.97 5.62 -29.61
CA PRO A 328 -5.84 6.70 -28.63
C PRO A 328 -6.31 6.25 -27.25
N LEU A 329 -5.71 6.77 -26.18
CA LEU A 329 -6.12 6.53 -24.78
C LEU A 329 -7.62 6.80 -24.56
N GLN A 330 -8.17 7.81 -25.25
CA GLN A 330 -9.58 8.18 -25.17
C GLN A 330 -10.51 7.06 -25.68
N ALA A 331 -10.05 6.12 -26.52
CA ALA A 331 -10.84 4.97 -26.93
C ALA A 331 -11.06 4.01 -25.74
N VAL A 332 -10.00 3.75 -24.95
CA VAL A 332 -10.07 2.92 -23.74
C VAL A 332 -10.97 3.57 -22.68
N GLN A 333 -10.83 4.88 -22.48
CA GLN A 333 -11.68 5.63 -21.55
C GLN A 333 -13.15 5.62 -21.96
N ARG A 334 -13.46 5.80 -23.26
CA ARG A 334 -14.82 5.71 -23.79
C ARG A 334 -15.43 4.32 -23.62
N MET A 335 -14.64 3.26 -23.84
CA MET A 335 -15.07 1.89 -23.58
C MET A 335 -15.46 1.73 -22.10
N PHE A 336 -14.60 2.11 -21.16
CA PHE A 336 -14.92 1.99 -19.73
C PHE A 336 -16.14 2.79 -19.31
N ALA A 337 -16.26 4.03 -19.79
CA ALA A 337 -17.41 4.87 -19.48
C ALA A 337 -18.73 4.23 -19.93
N ARG A 338 -18.73 3.58 -21.11
CA ARG A 338 -19.89 2.90 -21.70
C ARG A 338 -20.22 1.59 -20.97
N ILE A 339 -19.23 0.70 -20.81
CA ILE A 339 -19.41 -0.61 -20.19
C ILE A 339 -19.83 -0.46 -18.72
N TRP A 340 -19.36 0.57 -18.02
CA TRP A 340 -19.78 0.84 -16.66
C TRP A 340 -21.29 1.13 -16.50
N GLN A 341 -21.98 1.56 -17.56
CA GLN A 341 -23.42 1.80 -17.54
C GLN A 341 -24.25 0.52 -17.72
N LEU A 342 -23.65 -0.57 -18.20
CA LEU A 342 -24.36 -1.83 -18.42
C LEU A 342 -24.95 -2.39 -17.12
N PRO A 343 -26.10 -3.08 -17.15
CA PRO A 343 -26.71 -3.64 -15.96
C PRO A 343 -26.06 -4.96 -15.53
N CYS A 344 -24.73 -5.03 -15.56
CA CYS A 344 -23.93 -6.16 -15.08
C CYS A 344 -23.38 -5.89 -13.67
N ASP A 345 -23.15 -6.95 -12.90
CA ASP A 345 -22.56 -6.81 -11.57
C ASP A 345 -21.06 -6.53 -11.65
N GLY A 346 -20.49 -5.94 -10.59
CA GLY A 346 -19.05 -5.62 -10.54
C GLY A 346 -18.16 -6.84 -10.78
N ASN A 347 -18.59 -8.03 -10.37
CA ASN A 347 -17.88 -9.29 -10.60
C ASN A 347 -17.83 -9.70 -12.07
N ASP A 348 -18.85 -9.35 -12.86
CA ASP A 348 -18.88 -9.61 -14.29
C ASP A 348 -17.95 -8.67 -15.05
N LEU A 349 -17.88 -7.42 -14.59
CA LEU A 349 -17.04 -6.39 -15.19
C LEU A 349 -15.55 -6.57 -14.84
N ALA A 350 -15.23 -7.07 -13.64
CA ALA A 350 -13.86 -7.14 -13.13
C ALA A 350 -12.82 -7.77 -14.09
N PRO A 351 -13.10 -8.90 -14.79
CA PRO A 351 -12.16 -9.50 -15.74
C PRO A 351 -11.70 -8.55 -16.85
N LEU A 352 -12.61 -7.74 -17.38
CA LEU A 352 -12.28 -6.76 -18.43
C LEU A 352 -11.40 -5.63 -17.90
N TRP A 353 -11.61 -5.22 -16.64
CA TRP A 353 -10.76 -4.24 -15.98
C TRP A 353 -9.36 -4.77 -15.70
N TYR A 354 -9.23 -6.04 -15.29
CA TYR A 354 -7.93 -6.69 -15.11
C TYR A 354 -7.15 -6.83 -16.42
N LEU A 355 -7.84 -7.09 -17.54
CA LEU A 355 -7.23 -7.16 -18.87
C LEU A 355 -6.45 -5.87 -19.21
N VAL A 356 -6.99 -4.69 -18.88
CA VAL A 356 -6.34 -3.40 -19.15
C VAL A 356 -5.08 -3.18 -18.30
N LEU A 357 -5.02 -3.73 -17.09
CA LEU A 357 -3.85 -3.59 -16.22
C LEU A 357 -2.70 -4.52 -16.63
N ASN A 358 -2.94 -5.82 -16.55
CA ASN A 358 -1.92 -6.85 -16.78
C ASN A 358 -2.51 -8.24 -17.06
N GLY A 359 -3.84 -8.37 -17.13
CA GLY A 359 -4.52 -9.64 -17.35
C GLY A 359 -4.45 -10.64 -16.20
N CYS A 360 -4.02 -10.22 -15.00
CA CYS A 360 -3.93 -11.07 -13.81
C CYS A 360 -4.88 -10.56 -12.72
N ALA A 361 -5.89 -11.35 -12.37
CA ALA A 361 -6.72 -11.07 -11.21
C ALA A 361 -5.93 -11.38 -9.92
N THR A 362 -5.67 -10.38 -9.06
CA THR A 362 -5.13 -10.45 -7.68
C THR A 362 -3.61 -10.38 -7.45
N ALA A 363 -3.25 -9.88 -6.26
CA ALA A 363 -1.89 -9.75 -5.70
C ALA A 363 -1.12 -11.06 -5.64
N GLU A 364 -1.78 -12.11 -5.15
CA GLU A 364 -1.19 -13.45 -5.02
C GLU A 364 -0.73 -13.95 -6.39
N ARG A 365 -1.47 -13.58 -7.44
CA ARG A 365 -1.21 -13.98 -8.82
C ARG A 365 -0.13 -13.17 -9.52
N MET A 366 0.13 -11.92 -9.11
CA MET A 366 1.20 -11.11 -9.70
C MET A 366 2.60 -11.73 -9.49
N ASN A 367 2.83 -12.40 -8.36
CA ASN A 367 4.13 -13.02 -8.06
C ASN A 367 4.22 -14.51 -8.44
N SER A 368 3.07 -15.19 -8.58
CA SER A 368 3.03 -16.65 -8.78
C SER A 368 2.74 -17.09 -10.23
N LEU A 369 2.01 -16.28 -11.03
CA LEU A 369 1.70 -16.62 -12.44
C LEU A 369 2.73 -16.14 -13.45
N ALA A 370 3.63 -15.21 -13.08
CA ALA A 370 4.79 -14.88 -13.92
C ALA A 370 5.66 -16.12 -14.22
N ASN A 371 5.56 -17.15 -13.37
CA ASN A 371 6.34 -18.38 -13.45
C ASN A 371 5.51 -19.64 -13.78
N LEU A 372 4.19 -19.55 -13.92
CA LEU A 372 3.35 -20.69 -14.30
C LEU A 372 3.07 -20.64 -15.80
N PRO A 373 3.55 -21.62 -16.60
CA PRO A 373 3.30 -21.65 -18.03
C PRO A 373 1.80 -21.72 -18.30
N CYS A 374 1.35 -21.10 -19.39
CA CYS A 374 -0.05 -21.24 -19.80
C CYS A 374 -0.33 -22.71 -20.13
N GLY A 375 -1.56 -23.13 -19.81
CA GLY A 375 -2.01 -24.49 -20.00
C GLY A 375 -2.12 -25.02 -21.41
N CYS A 376 -1.96 -24.14 -22.39
CA CYS A 376 -1.93 -24.49 -23.79
C CYS A 376 -0.67 -25.26 -24.21
N GLN A 377 0.36 -25.33 -23.35
CA GLN A 377 1.66 -25.97 -23.62
C GLN A 377 2.52 -25.30 -24.70
N THR A 378 2.03 -24.22 -25.31
CA THR A 378 2.67 -23.55 -26.46
C THR A 378 3.33 -22.22 -26.12
N CYS A 379 3.26 -21.74 -24.87
CA CYS A 379 3.90 -20.48 -24.49
C CYS A 379 4.71 -20.56 -23.18
N ASN A 380 5.81 -19.81 -23.14
CA ASN A 380 6.74 -19.71 -22.01
C ASN A 380 6.28 -18.72 -20.91
N GLY A 381 4.97 -18.48 -20.81
CA GLY A 381 4.37 -17.56 -19.85
C GLY A 381 3.18 -16.80 -20.44
N PRO A 382 2.09 -16.60 -19.69
CA PRO A 382 0.89 -15.98 -20.24
C PRO A 382 1.08 -14.46 -20.41
N THR A 383 1.32 -14.00 -21.64
CA THR A 383 1.13 -12.57 -21.99
C THR A 383 -0.36 -12.24 -22.05
N ARG A 384 -0.75 -10.96 -21.95
CA ARG A 384 -2.16 -10.53 -22.10
C ARG A 384 -2.75 -10.98 -23.44
N LEU A 385 -1.96 -10.79 -24.50
CA LEU A 385 -2.30 -11.19 -25.86
C LEU A 385 -2.60 -12.69 -25.92
N HIS A 386 -1.71 -13.51 -25.37
CA HIS A 386 -1.92 -14.95 -25.32
C HIS A 386 -3.17 -15.30 -24.50
N ALA A 387 -3.27 -14.81 -23.27
CA ALA A 387 -4.32 -15.20 -22.33
C ALA A 387 -5.76 -14.84 -22.78
N PHE A 388 -5.93 -13.74 -23.51
CA PHE A 388 -7.26 -13.19 -23.85
C PHE A 388 -7.49 -13.02 -25.35
N PHE A 389 -6.66 -13.64 -26.19
CA PHE A 389 -6.86 -13.66 -27.63
C PHE A 389 -6.25 -14.91 -28.28
N ASP A 390 -4.94 -15.12 -28.21
CA ASP A 390 -4.26 -16.15 -29.03
C ASP A 390 -4.26 -17.56 -28.42
N CYS A 391 -4.65 -17.74 -27.15
CA CYS A 391 -4.53 -19.03 -26.48
C CYS A 391 -5.46 -20.09 -27.07
N PRO A 392 -4.95 -21.30 -27.39
CA PRO A 392 -5.77 -22.44 -27.84
C PRO A 392 -6.96 -22.79 -26.92
N ILE A 393 -6.88 -22.45 -25.62
CA ILE A 393 -7.98 -22.65 -24.67
C ILE A 393 -9.17 -21.73 -24.98
N VAL A 394 -8.92 -20.49 -25.43
CA VAL A 394 -9.97 -19.48 -25.66
C VAL A 394 -10.41 -19.40 -27.13
N GLN A 395 -9.62 -19.94 -28.05
CA GLN A 395 -9.95 -19.96 -29.49
C GLN A 395 -11.31 -20.58 -29.81
N PRO A 396 -11.75 -21.71 -29.20
CA PRO A 396 -13.10 -22.25 -29.44
C PRO A 396 -14.23 -21.27 -29.09
N LEU A 397 -14.06 -20.46 -28.05
CA LEU A 397 -15.02 -19.42 -27.68
C LEU A 397 -15.07 -18.32 -28.74
N LEU A 398 -13.91 -17.82 -29.18
CA LEU A 398 -13.84 -16.79 -30.23
C LEU A 398 -14.41 -17.30 -31.57
N GLN A 399 -14.14 -18.56 -31.93
CA GLN A 399 -14.71 -19.19 -33.12
C GLN A 399 -16.22 -19.33 -33.03
N SER A 400 -16.76 -19.69 -31.86
CA SER A 400 -18.22 -19.74 -31.66
C SER A 400 -18.87 -18.35 -31.81
N ILE A 401 -18.24 -17.31 -31.26
CA ILE A 401 -18.71 -15.92 -31.42
C ILE A 401 -18.66 -15.50 -32.89
N LEU A 402 -17.58 -15.87 -33.60
CA LEU A 402 -17.42 -15.55 -35.01
C LEU A 402 -18.47 -16.26 -35.88
N LYS A 403 -18.72 -17.56 -35.64
CA LYS A 403 -19.77 -18.33 -36.33
C LYS A 403 -21.13 -17.66 -36.14
N GLN A 404 -21.44 -17.27 -34.91
CA GLN A 404 -22.69 -16.58 -34.58
C GLN A 404 -22.84 -15.22 -35.28
N LEU A 405 -21.74 -14.49 -35.48
CA LEU A 405 -21.72 -13.22 -36.22
C LEU A 405 -21.86 -13.39 -37.74
N GLN A 406 -21.37 -14.50 -38.29
CA GLN A 406 -21.42 -14.78 -39.73
C GLN A 406 -22.79 -15.31 -40.18
N GLY A 407 -23.55 -15.94 -39.27
CA GLY A 407 -24.84 -16.56 -39.59
C GLY A 407 -24.71 -17.72 -40.58
N ASP A 408 -25.82 -18.09 -41.22
CA ASP A 408 -25.91 -19.29 -42.09
C ASP A 408 -25.48 -19.08 -43.55
N GLY A 409 -24.99 -17.89 -43.96
CA GLY A 409 -24.49 -17.74 -45.33
C GLY A 409 -24.06 -16.35 -45.82
N THR A 410 -22.97 -16.33 -46.59
CA THR A 410 -22.57 -15.35 -47.64
C THR A 410 -22.15 -13.93 -47.25
N SER A 411 -22.00 -13.58 -45.97
CA SER A 411 -21.31 -12.34 -45.61
C SER A 411 -19.79 -12.42 -45.90
N PRO A 412 -19.11 -11.30 -46.21
CA PRO A 412 -17.66 -11.27 -46.42
C PRO A 412 -16.93 -11.92 -45.24
N LEU A 413 -15.72 -12.45 -45.48
CA LEU A 413 -14.86 -13.12 -44.48
C LEU A 413 -14.62 -12.21 -43.27
N LEU A 414 -15.57 -12.22 -42.31
CA LEU A 414 -15.44 -11.50 -41.07
C LEU A 414 -14.35 -12.17 -40.25
N SER A 415 -13.43 -11.37 -39.72
CA SER A 415 -12.41 -11.84 -38.80
C SER A 415 -12.52 -11.04 -37.51
N LEU A 416 -12.58 -11.74 -36.38
CA LEU A 416 -12.53 -11.08 -35.07
C LEU A 416 -11.12 -10.54 -34.84
N GLN A 417 -11.04 -9.24 -34.58
CA GLN A 417 -9.82 -8.50 -34.30
C GLN A 417 -9.76 -8.18 -32.80
N ARG A 418 -8.55 -7.86 -32.31
CA ARG A 418 -8.32 -7.52 -30.90
C ARG A 418 -9.20 -6.39 -30.42
N ASN A 419 -9.33 -5.33 -31.20
CA ASN A 419 -10.20 -4.18 -30.87
C ASN A 419 -11.67 -4.58 -30.66
N HIS A 420 -12.17 -5.62 -31.31
CA HIS A 420 -13.55 -6.06 -31.16
C HIS A 420 -13.82 -6.61 -29.75
N ILE A 421 -12.83 -7.28 -29.15
CA ILE A 421 -12.94 -7.85 -27.80
C ILE A 421 -12.36 -6.91 -26.74
N TRP A 422 -11.23 -6.26 -27.02
CA TRP A 422 -10.48 -5.47 -26.03
C TRP A 422 -11.01 -4.05 -25.87
N LEU A 423 -11.64 -3.46 -26.90
CA LEU A 423 -12.28 -2.14 -26.84
C LEU A 423 -13.80 -2.20 -26.95
N ALA A 424 -14.35 -3.42 -27.04
CA ALA A 424 -15.74 -3.65 -27.40
C ALA A 424 -16.17 -2.85 -28.66
N ALA A 425 -15.27 -2.74 -29.65
CA ALA A 425 -15.61 -2.15 -30.94
C ALA A 425 -16.51 -3.10 -31.72
N LYS A 426 -17.58 -2.60 -32.33
CA LYS A 426 -18.49 -3.48 -33.09
C LYS A 426 -17.78 -4.05 -34.32
N PRO A 427 -17.78 -5.38 -34.51
CA PRO A 427 -17.25 -5.98 -35.73
C PRO A 427 -18.11 -5.69 -36.96
N ILE A 428 -19.41 -5.42 -36.75
CA ILE A 428 -20.38 -5.11 -37.81
C ILE A 428 -21.19 -3.88 -37.39
N THR A 429 -21.38 -2.93 -38.30
CA THR A 429 -22.05 -1.65 -38.01
C THR A 429 -23.49 -1.83 -37.54
N SER A 430 -24.20 -2.86 -38.02
CA SER A 430 -25.59 -3.19 -37.68
C SER A 430 -25.78 -3.69 -36.25
N LEU A 431 -24.72 -4.11 -35.55
CA LEU A 431 -24.85 -4.60 -34.18
C LEU A 431 -25.28 -3.47 -33.22
N HIS A 432 -26.13 -3.81 -32.26
CA HIS A 432 -26.46 -2.89 -31.18
C HIS A 432 -25.28 -2.81 -30.19
N GLN A 433 -24.73 -1.60 -29.98
CA GLN A 433 -23.51 -1.41 -29.19
C GLN A 433 -23.63 -1.97 -27.77
N GLY A 434 -24.76 -1.71 -27.10
CA GLY A 434 -24.96 -2.17 -25.74
C GLY A 434 -25.05 -3.69 -25.62
N ILE A 435 -25.56 -4.38 -26.66
CA ILE A 435 -25.57 -5.85 -26.69
C ILE A 435 -24.16 -6.38 -26.89
N TRP A 436 -23.42 -5.78 -27.84
CA TRP A 436 -22.03 -6.16 -28.07
C TRP A 436 -21.15 -5.97 -26.84
N ASP A 437 -21.35 -4.88 -26.09
CA ASP A 437 -20.62 -4.66 -24.85
C ASP A 437 -20.88 -5.77 -23.81
N ILE A 438 -22.13 -6.27 -23.69
CA ILE A 438 -22.48 -7.40 -22.82
C ILE A 438 -21.79 -8.68 -23.30
N VAL A 439 -21.85 -8.96 -24.59
CA VAL A 439 -21.17 -10.12 -25.21
C VAL A 439 -19.68 -10.08 -24.89
N VAL A 440 -19.03 -8.93 -25.01
CA VAL A 440 -17.61 -8.75 -24.71
C VAL A 440 -17.31 -8.97 -23.22
N VAL A 441 -18.10 -8.39 -22.31
CA VAL A 441 -17.96 -8.60 -20.86
C VAL A 441 -17.98 -10.08 -20.52
N PHE A 442 -18.99 -10.82 -21.01
CA PHE A 442 -19.11 -12.26 -20.73
C PHE A 442 -18.07 -13.09 -21.48
N THR A 443 -17.59 -12.65 -22.64
CA THR A 443 -16.47 -13.28 -23.33
C THR A 443 -15.21 -13.24 -22.45
N VAL A 444 -14.81 -12.05 -21.96
CA VAL A 444 -13.61 -11.91 -21.14
C VAL A 444 -13.75 -12.60 -19.78
N LYS A 445 -14.95 -12.56 -19.17
CA LYS A 445 -15.26 -13.33 -17.96
C LYS A 445 -15.07 -14.83 -18.17
N SER A 446 -15.54 -15.36 -19.29
CA SER A 446 -15.44 -16.80 -19.62
C SER A 446 -14.01 -17.22 -19.90
N MET A 447 -13.20 -16.36 -20.56
CA MET A 447 -11.77 -16.58 -20.73
C MET A 447 -11.04 -16.68 -19.39
N GLU A 448 -11.35 -15.81 -18.43
CA GLU A 448 -10.76 -15.88 -17.08
C GLU A 448 -11.25 -17.11 -16.30
N ALA A 449 -12.52 -17.52 -16.46
CA ALA A 449 -13.02 -18.76 -15.88
C ALA A 449 -12.28 -20.00 -16.42
N ALA A 450 -12.05 -20.06 -17.73
CA ALA A 450 -11.30 -21.13 -18.38
C ALA A 450 -9.87 -21.24 -17.84
N ARG A 451 -9.17 -20.10 -17.72
CA ARG A 451 -7.82 -20.05 -17.15
C ARG A 451 -7.79 -20.54 -15.70
N ARG A 452 -8.73 -20.09 -14.86
CA ARG A 452 -8.85 -20.55 -13.47
C ARG A 452 -9.09 -22.06 -13.39
N ASN A 453 -9.97 -22.59 -14.23
CA ASN A 453 -10.26 -24.02 -14.29
C ASN A 453 -9.01 -24.83 -14.67
N TRP A 454 -8.23 -24.34 -15.63
CA TRP A 454 -6.98 -24.98 -15.99
C TRP A 454 -5.96 -24.97 -14.85
N THR A 455 -5.73 -23.83 -14.21
CA THR A 455 -4.77 -23.69 -13.11
C THR A 455 -5.11 -24.61 -11.94
N ASP A 456 -6.40 -24.68 -11.55
CA ASP A 456 -6.86 -25.57 -10.49
C ASP A 456 -6.59 -27.05 -10.81
N ARG A 457 -6.93 -27.49 -12.03
CA ARG A 457 -6.67 -28.86 -12.48
C ARG A 457 -5.16 -29.17 -12.55
N ALA A 458 -4.34 -28.23 -13.00
CA ALA A 458 -2.88 -28.38 -13.08
C ALA A 458 -2.24 -28.50 -11.68
N LEU A 459 -2.65 -27.66 -10.73
CA LEU A 459 -2.17 -27.72 -9.34
C LEU A 459 -2.55 -29.04 -8.67
N LYS A 460 -3.79 -29.51 -8.87
CA LYS A 460 -4.25 -30.83 -8.37
C LYS A 460 -3.44 -31.98 -8.96
N ALA A 461 -3.08 -31.91 -10.24
CA ALA A 461 -2.24 -32.92 -10.89
C ALA A 461 -0.79 -32.92 -10.33
N GLN A 462 -0.21 -31.75 -10.07
CA GLN A 462 1.13 -31.62 -9.48
C GLN A 462 1.19 -32.11 -8.02
N GLN A 463 0.19 -31.76 -7.20
CA GLN A 463 0.11 -32.20 -5.80
C GLN A 463 0.05 -33.73 -5.69
N ARG A 464 -0.67 -34.40 -6.61
CA ARG A 464 -0.74 -35.87 -6.65
C ARG A 464 0.56 -36.54 -7.09
N LYS A 465 1.36 -35.92 -7.98
CA LYS A 465 2.71 -36.43 -8.32
C LYS A 465 3.69 -36.34 -7.15
N ARG A 466 3.49 -35.38 -6.25
CA ARG A 466 4.33 -35.17 -5.05
C ARG A 466 3.92 -36.03 -3.84
N GLN A 467 2.73 -36.62 -3.84
CA GLN A 467 2.37 -37.58 -2.80
C GLN A 467 3.07 -38.92 -3.08
N PRO A 468 3.92 -39.42 -2.16
CA PRO A 468 4.48 -40.76 -2.29
C PRO A 468 3.32 -41.76 -2.30
N ARG A 469 3.40 -42.78 -3.16
CA ARG A 469 2.45 -43.91 -3.26
C ARG A 469 2.29 -44.59 -1.89
N ARG A 470 1.43 -44.07 -1.02
CA ARG A 470 0.89 -44.82 0.12
C ARG A 470 -0.27 -45.66 -0.40
N SER A 471 0.06 -46.90 -0.70
CA SER A 471 -0.76 -48.10 -0.64
C SER A 471 -2.26 -47.90 -0.79
N SER A 472 -2.73 -48.13 -2.01
CA SER A 472 -4.11 -48.48 -2.31
C SER A 472 -4.60 -49.64 -1.43
N ARG A 473 -5.67 -49.42 -0.67
CA ARG A 473 -6.69 -50.42 -0.33
C ARG A 473 -7.91 -49.72 0.31
N ALA A 474 -8.70 -49.04 -0.52
CA ALA A 474 -10.09 -48.75 -0.16
C ALA A 474 -10.93 -48.64 -1.45
N ALA A 475 -11.91 -49.53 -1.50
CA ALA A 475 -12.89 -49.80 -2.55
C ALA A 475 -13.55 -48.58 -3.21
N GLY A 476 -13.88 -48.75 -4.50
CA GLY A 476 -15.25 -48.52 -4.97
C GLY A 476 -15.60 -47.20 -5.64
N SER A 477 -14.75 -46.17 -5.63
CA SER A 477 -15.09 -44.91 -6.32
C SER A 477 -14.66 -44.93 -7.79
N ARG A 478 -15.62 -44.96 -8.72
CA ARG A 478 -15.43 -44.70 -10.17
C ARG A 478 -15.05 -43.23 -10.45
N HIS A 479 -14.11 -42.67 -9.69
CA HIS A 479 -13.55 -41.37 -10.01
C HIS A 479 -12.57 -41.52 -11.16
N ARG A 480 -13.02 -41.10 -12.35
CA ARG A 480 -12.21 -40.99 -13.56
C ARG A 480 -10.89 -40.29 -13.19
N PRO A 481 -9.71 -40.85 -13.52
CA PRO A 481 -8.46 -40.19 -13.21
C PRO A 481 -8.45 -38.79 -13.84
N PRO A 482 -7.95 -37.75 -13.13
CA PRO A 482 -7.84 -36.43 -13.69
C PRO A 482 -6.93 -36.49 -14.92
N MET A 483 -7.44 -35.95 -16.02
CA MET A 483 -6.82 -35.96 -17.34
C MET A 483 -5.42 -35.31 -17.26
N PRO A 484 -4.37 -35.95 -17.82
CA PRO A 484 -3.05 -35.32 -17.88
C PRO A 484 -3.11 -34.05 -18.72
N PRO A 485 -2.22 -33.05 -18.45
CA PRO A 485 -2.12 -31.88 -19.30
C PRO A 485 -1.80 -32.34 -20.73
N GLY A 486 -2.72 -32.10 -21.65
CA GLY A 486 -2.65 -32.51 -23.06
C GLY A 486 -3.78 -31.87 -23.88
N PRO A 487 -3.86 -32.17 -25.19
CA PRO A 487 -4.85 -31.58 -26.09
C PRO A 487 -6.30 -31.79 -25.62
N GLU A 488 -6.62 -32.95 -25.03
CA GLU A 488 -7.95 -33.25 -24.48
C GLU A 488 -8.34 -32.31 -23.33
N MET A 489 -7.37 -31.92 -22.49
CA MET A 489 -7.58 -30.98 -21.39
C MET A 489 -7.84 -29.57 -21.94
N ILE A 490 -7.15 -29.17 -23.01
CA ILE A 490 -7.37 -27.90 -23.70
C ILE A 490 -8.80 -27.86 -24.26
N THR A 491 -9.23 -28.91 -24.96
CA THR A 491 -10.60 -29.02 -25.47
C THR A 491 -11.64 -29.00 -24.35
N SER A 492 -11.41 -29.74 -23.26
CA SER A 492 -12.33 -29.77 -22.11
C SER A 492 -12.45 -28.40 -21.44
N VAL A 493 -11.35 -27.68 -21.24
CA VAL A 493 -11.36 -26.34 -20.63
C VAL A 493 -11.97 -25.31 -21.59
N GLY A 494 -11.72 -25.42 -22.89
CA GLY A 494 -12.36 -24.59 -23.91
C GLY A 494 -13.88 -24.78 -23.95
N ALA A 495 -14.36 -26.02 -23.81
CA ALA A 495 -15.79 -26.31 -23.69
C ALA A 495 -16.42 -25.71 -22.42
N VAL A 496 -15.69 -25.66 -21.31
CA VAL A 496 -16.13 -24.96 -20.08
C VAL A 496 -16.26 -23.46 -20.35
N ALA A 497 -15.32 -22.84 -21.07
CA ALA A 497 -15.38 -21.43 -21.43
C ALA A 497 -16.64 -21.12 -22.26
N LEU A 498 -16.95 -21.98 -23.24
CA LEU A 498 -18.13 -21.82 -24.09
C LEU A 498 -19.43 -21.99 -23.29
N THR A 499 -19.47 -22.98 -22.40
CA THR A 499 -20.63 -23.24 -21.53
C THR A 499 -20.88 -22.05 -20.59
N GLU A 500 -19.82 -21.53 -19.96
CA GLU A 500 -19.89 -20.36 -19.08
C GLU A 500 -20.41 -19.12 -19.82
N PHE A 501 -19.94 -18.89 -21.05
CA PHE A 501 -20.35 -17.75 -21.87
C PHE A 501 -21.86 -17.76 -22.15
N TRP A 502 -22.37 -18.87 -22.68
CA TRP A 502 -23.78 -19.00 -22.97
C TRP A 502 -24.64 -19.05 -21.71
N GLY A 503 -24.15 -19.65 -20.62
CA GLY A 503 -24.79 -19.62 -19.31
C GLY A 503 -24.96 -18.19 -18.79
N CYS A 504 -23.89 -17.39 -18.79
CA CYS A 504 -23.94 -15.98 -18.38
C CYS A 504 -24.92 -15.16 -19.22
N LEU A 505 -24.94 -15.35 -20.55
CA LEU A 505 -25.90 -14.66 -21.42
C LEU A 505 -27.35 -15.07 -21.11
N THR A 506 -27.58 -16.36 -20.88
CA THR A 506 -28.91 -16.92 -20.56
C THR A 506 -29.43 -16.34 -19.24
N ASP A 507 -28.62 -16.39 -18.20
CA ASP A 507 -28.97 -15.89 -16.88
C ASP A 507 -29.24 -14.37 -16.94
N PHE A 508 -28.37 -13.63 -17.64
CA PHE A 508 -28.52 -12.19 -17.77
C PHE A 508 -29.84 -11.79 -18.46
N ILE A 509 -30.23 -12.51 -19.51
CA ILE A 509 -31.51 -12.31 -20.20
C ILE A 509 -32.69 -12.68 -19.29
N ALA A 510 -32.59 -13.78 -18.55
CA ALA A 510 -33.65 -14.26 -17.66
C ALA A 510 -33.98 -13.28 -16.52
N ILE A 511 -32.98 -12.54 -16.01
CA ILE A 511 -33.15 -11.60 -14.89
C ILE A 511 -33.83 -10.27 -15.35
N LYS A 512 -34.16 -10.12 -16.64
CA LYS A 512 -34.89 -8.96 -17.22
C LYS A 512 -34.28 -7.60 -16.86
N THR A 513 -32.96 -7.52 -16.81
CA THR A 513 -32.22 -6.29 -16.43
C THR A 513 -31.95 -5.35 -17.61
N LEU A 514 -32.29 -5.77 -18.83
CA LEU A 514 -32.07 -5.02 -20.06
C LEU A 514 -32.96 -3.76 -20.12
N PRO A 515 -32.43 -2.61 -20.59
CA PRO A 515 -33.21 -1.38 -20.70
C PRO A 515 -34.43 -1.56 -21.62
N SER A 516 -35.62 -1.17 -21.15
CA SER A 516 -36.87 -1.27 -21.94
C SER A 516 -36.79 -0.51 -23.27
N GLN A 517 -36.07 0.61 -23.29
CA GLN A 517 -35.79 1.40 -24.48
C GLN A 517 -35.05 0.64 -25.59
N TRP A 518 -34.41 -0.50 -25.30
CA TRP A 518 -33.75 -1.32 -26.32
C TRP A 518 -34.72 -2.18 -27.13
N LEU A 519 -35.92 -2.47 -26.58
CA LEU A 519 -36.92 -3.30 -27.27
C LEU A 519 -37.36 -2.72 -28.62
N SER A 520 -37.34 -1.39 -28.76
CA SER A 520 -37.73 -0.69 -30.00
C SER A 520 -36.57 -0.43 -30.95
N VAL A 521 -35.33 -0.69 -30.56
CA VAL A 521 -34.11 -0.32 -31.32
C VAL A 521 -33.29 -1.53 -31.74
N VAL A 522 -33.40 -2.65 -31.01
CA VAL A 522 -32.65 -3.88 -31.34
C VAL A 522 -33.36 -4.66 -32.45
N PRO A 523 -32.64 -5.05 -33.52
CA PRO A 523 -33.20 -5.88 -34.59
C PRO A 523 -33.72 -7.24 -34.09
N LEU A 524 -34.80 -7.74 -34.69
CA LEU A 524 -35.40 -9.04 -34.36
C LEU A 524 -34.51 -10.23 -34.75
N ASP A 525 -33.55 -10.01 -35.64
CA ASP A 525 -32.58 -10.98 -36.14
C ASP A 525 -31.19 -10.81 -35.49
N HIS A 526 -31.11 -10.11 -34.35
CA HIS A 526 -29.83 -9.85 -33.71
C HIS A 526 -29.12 -11.17 -33.32
N PRO A 527 -27.82 -11.34 -33.63
CA PRO A 527 -27.18 -12.65 -33.64
C PRO A 527 -26.97 -13.30 -32.28
N PHE A 528 -27.04 -12.59 -31.15
CA PHE A 528 -26.84 -13.18 -29.82
C PHE A 528 -28.12 -13.33 -29.02
N PHE A 529 -28.94 -12.27 -29.03
CA PHE A 529 -30.26 -12.26 -28.45
C PHE A 529 -31.06 -11.11 -29.05
N HIS A 530 -32.37 -11.31 -29.15
CA HIS A 530 -33.32 -10.41 -29.79
C HIS A 530 -34.58 -10.26 -28.93
N PRO A 531 -35.37 -9.19 -29.11
CA PRO A 531 -36.62 -9.04 -28.40
C PRO A 531 -37.68 -9.97 -28.98
N ASP A 532 -38.45 -10.62 -28.10
CA ASP A 532 -39.67 -11.35 -28.42
C ASP A 532 -40.85 -10.37 -28.30
N PRO A 533 -41.43 -9.93 -29.43
CA PRO A 533 -42.50 -8.93 -29.43
C PRO A 533 -43.80 -9.43 -28.79
N GLU A 534 -44.05 -10.74 -28.81
CA GLU A 534 -45.28 -11.33 -28.24
C GLU A 534 -45.20 -11.40 -26.72
N ARG A 535 -44.05 -11.83 -26.19
CA ARG A 535 -43.87 -12.04 -24.74
C ARG A 535 -43.29 -10.82 -24.02
N ARG A 536 -42.86 -9.80 -24.77
CA ARG A 536 -42.08 -8.64 -24.26
C ARG A 536 -40.87 -9.10 -23.43
N THR A 537 -40.24 -10.18 -23.86
CA THR A 537 -39.04 -10.77 -23.24
C THR A 537 -37.88 -10.76 -24.22
N TRP A 538 -36.71 -11.19 -23.78
CA TRP A 538 -35.54 -11.38 -24.63
C TRP A 538 -35.32 -12.87 -24.85
N VAL A 539 -34.92 -13.25 -26.06
CA VAL A 539 -34.67 -14.64 -26.45
C VAL A 539 -33.25 -14.75 -26.97
N ILE A 540 -32.55 -15.83 -26.61
CA ILE A 540 -31.20 -16.11 -27.10
C ILE A 540 -31.28 -16.60 -28.54
N SER A 541 -30.48 -15.99 -29.40
CA SER A 541 -30.24 -16.42 -30.77
C SER A 541 -29.06 -17.40 -30.77
N ARG A 542 -29.23 -18.62 -30.26
CA ARG A 542 -28.15 -19.62 -30.30
C ARG A 542 -28.33 -20.46 -31.56
N GLN A 543 -27.36 -20.41 -32.47
CA GLN A 543 -27.25 -21.41 -33.52
C GLN A 543 -26.65 -22.68 -32.88
N GLU A 544 -27.34 -23.81 -33.00
CA GLU A 544 -26.85 -25.12 -32.52
C GLU A 544 -25.61 -25.60 -33.30
#